data_AF-A0A3M1E4G1-F1
#
_entry.id   AF-A0A3M1E4G1-F1
#
_cell.length_a   1.000
_cell.length_b   1.000
_cell.length_c   1.000
_cell.angle_alpha   90.00
_cell.angle_beta   90.00
_cell.angle_gamma   90.00
#
_symmetry.space_group_name_H-M   'P 1'
#
loop_
_entity.id
_entity.type
_entity.pdbx_description
1 polymer ?
#
loop_
_entity_poly.entity_id
_entity_poly.type
_entity_poly.pdbx_seq_one_letter_code
_entity_poly.pdbx_strand_id
1 'polypeptide(L)'
;MEDKRSLLTDELDENTLRTEVAQALRRTIFDSTLRISPRRVNQIAAEFVTAFYRFIEHGQEDASYQYGQTLAQAGMGPSSILTMLHTLTETCQASENPGRKLLPLVNRYMHTLLLGYMEGREAYIRQEQERTMRAFKRTQNQKE
;
A
#
# COMPACT_ATOMS: atom_id res chain seq x y z
N MET A 1 -1.87 18.09 26.32
CA MET A 1 -1.43 18.31 24.93
C MET A 1 -2.18 17.30 24.06
N GLU A 2 -3.50 17.30 24.22
CA GLU A 2 -4.45 16.37 23.63
C GLU A 2 -5.35 17.18 22.70
N ASP A 3 -5.96 16.52 21.73
CA ASP A 3 -7.07 17.05 20.92
C ASP A 3 -6.75 17.83 19.62
N LYS A 4 -5.57 17.61 19.01
CA LYS A 4 -5.32 18.01 17.60
C LYS A 4 -5.35 16.85 16.60
N ARG A 5 -5.29 15.61 17.06
CA ARG A 5 -5.28 14.40 16.21
C ARG A 5 -6.69 13.87 15.93
N SER A 6 -7.61 13.97 16.91
CA SER A 6 -9.03 13.61 16.72
C SER A 6 -9.73 14.51 15.69
N LEU A 7 -9.34 15.78 15.61
CA LEU A 7 -9.89 16.73 14.64
C LEU A 7 -9.48 16.44 13.18
N LEU A 8 -8.37 15.72 12.95
CA LEU A 8 -7.90 15.40 11.60
C LEU A 8 -8.68 14.24 10.97
N THR A 9 -9.27 13.37 11.78
CA THR A 9 -10.02 12.17 11.36
C THR A 9 -11.50 12.44 11.15
N ASP A 10 -12.09 13.46 11.78
CA ASP A 10 -13.50 13.83 11.59
C ASP A 10 -13.77 14.52 10.23
N GLU A 11 -12.73 14.97 9.53
CA GLU A 11 -12.85 15.79 8.32
C GLU A 11 -12.63 15.02 7.00
N LEU A 12 -12.05 13.82 7.08
CA LEU A 12 -11.91 12.89 5.97
C LEU A 12 -12.86 11.72 6.22
N ASP A 13 -13.89 11.54 5.40
CA ASP A 13 -14.78 10.39 5.56
C ASP A 13 -14.04 9.10 5.14
N GLU A 14 -13.80 8.23 6.11
CA GLU A 14 -13.17 6.93 5.92
C GLU A 14 -13.90 6.10 4.85
N ASN A 15 -15.24 6.17 4.79
CA ASN A 15 -16.02 5.41 3.83
C ASN A 15 -15.83 5.92 2.40
N THR A 16 -15.80 7.24 2.23
CA THR A 16 -15.48 7.89 0.96
C THR A 16 -14.09 7.50 0.49
N LEU A 17 -13.05 7.65 1.33
CA LEU A 17 -11.68 7.26 0.96
C LEU A 17 -11.59 5.77 0.59
N ARG A 18 -12.22 4.89 1.37
CA ARG A 18 -12.25 3.45 1.10
C ARG A 18 -12.90 3.15 -0.25
N THR A 19 -13.98 3.86 -0.58
CA THR A 19 -14.70 3.71 -1.85
C THR A 19 -13.83 4.15 -3.02
N GLU A 20 -13.21 5.33 -2.92
CA GLU A 20 -12.33 5.86 -3.96
C GLU A 20 -11.12 4.95 -4.20
N VAL A 21 -10.45 4.49 -3.13
CA VAL A 21 -9.32 3.55 -3.23
C VAL A 21 -9.75 2.23 -3.87
N ALA A 22 -10.91 1.68 -3.49
CA ALA A 22 -11.41 0.45 -4.09
C ALA A 22 -11.73 0.63 -5.59
N GLN A 23 -12.31 1.76 -5.99
CA GLN A 23 -12.56 2.08 -7.39
C GLN A 23 -11.26 2.24 -8.19
N ALA A 24 -10.29 2.96 -7.64
CA ALA A 24 -8.99 3.19 -8.26
C ALA A 24 -8.24 1.86 -8.46
N LEU A 25 -8.22 1.00 -7.43
CA LEU A 25 -7.64 -0.33 -7.53
C LEU A 25 -8.29 -1.17 -8.62
N ARG A 26 -9.62 -1.12 -8.77
CA ARG A 26 -10.33 -1.85 -9.83
C ARG A 26 -9.85 -1.49 -11.23
N ARG A 27 -9.45 -0.23 -11.46
CA ARG A 27 -8.89 0.23 -12.75
C ARG A 27 -7.52 -0.37 -13.04
N THR A 28 -6.78 -0.79 -12.01
CA THR A 28 -5.43 -1.37 -12.12
C THR A 28 -5.41 -2.90 -12.03
N ILE A 29 -6.56 -3.57 -11.84
CA ILE A 29 -6.63 -5.04 -11.68
C ILE A 29 -5.97 -5.76 -12.86
N PHE A 30 -6.14 -5.23 -14.09
CA PHE A 30 -5.61 -5.85 -15.30
C PHE A 30 -4.09 -5.66 -15.48
N ASP A 31 -3.47 -4.73 -14.76
CA ASP A 31 -2.03 -4.47 -14.80
C ASP A 31 -1.25 -5.23 -13.73
N SER A 32 -1.94 -5.90 -12.80
CA SER A 32 -1.31 -6.69 -11.76
C SER A 32 -1.17 -8.15 -12.18
N THR A 33 -0.03 -8.78 -11.90
CA THR A 33 0.15 -10.24 -12.05
C THR A 33 -0.71 -11.04 -11.06
N LEU A 34 -1.38 -10.37 -10.11
CA LEU A 34 -2.34 -10.98 -9.23
C LEU A 34 -3.69 -11.12 -9.91
N ARG A 35 -4.22 -12.35 -9.90
CA ARG A 35 -5.65 -12.57 -10.10
C ARG A 35 -6.41 -12.15 -8.85
N ILE A 36 -6.52 -10.83 -8.60
CA ILE A 36 -7.25 -10.30 -7.45
C ILE A 36 -8.74 -10.41 -7.74
N SER A 37 -9.47 -11.15 -6.90
CA SER A 37 -10.94 -11.13 -6.96
C SER A 37 -11.47 -9.76 -6.54
N PRO A 38 -12.63 -9.31 -7.06
CA PRO A 38 -13.24 -8.04 -6.63
C PRO A 38 -13.39 -7.93 -5.11
N ARG A 39 -13.65 -9.05 -4.42
CA ARG A 39 -13.72 -9.12 -2.96
C ARG A 39 -12.38 -8.78 -2.30
N ARG A 40 -11.27 -9.31 -2.82
CA ARG A 40 -9.93 -9.02 -2.29
C ARG A 40 -9.54 -7.56 -2.52
N VAL A 41 -10.00 -6.93 -3.61
CA VAL A 41 -9.79 -5.48 -3.83
C VAL A 41 -10.44 -4.65 -2.73
N ASN A 42 -11.70 -4.94 -2.38
CA ASN A 42 -12.37 -4.22 -1.29
C ASN A 42 -11.66 -4.41 0.05
N GLN A 43 -11.13 -5.61 0.29
CA GLN A 43 -10.38 -5.92 1.49
C GLN A 43 -9.06 -5.13 1.54
N ILE A 44 -8.32 -5.08 0.45
CA ILE A 44 -7.07 -4.29 0.35
C ILE A 44 -7.35 -2.80 0.56
N ALA A 45 -8.43 -2.27 -0.02
CA ALA A 45 -8.81 -0.88 0.19
C ALA A 45 -9.12 -0.60 1.66
N ALA A 46 -9.87 -1.47 2.33
CA ALA A 46 -10.16 -1.36 3.76
C ALA A 46 -8.90 -1.47 4.63
N GLU A 47 -8.02 -2.44 4.35
CA GLU A 47 -6.73 -2.63 5.04
C GLU A 47 -5.85 -1.38 4.89
N PHE A 48 -5.76 -0.82 3.68
CA PHE A 48 -4.97 0.38 3.40
C PHE A 48 -5.50 1.62 4.11
N VAL A 49 -6.80 1.85 4.06
CA VAL A 49 -7.42 2.97 4.75
C VAL A 49 -7.23 2.83 6.27
N THR A 50 -7.48 1.64 6.82
CA THR A 50 -7.26 1.37 8.25
C THR A 50 -5.80 1.65 8.66
N ALA A 51 -4.82 1.21 7.85
CA ALA A 51 -3.41 1.47 8.11
C ALA A 51 -3.08 2.97 8.11
N PHE A 52 -3.65 3.73 7.18
CA PHE A 52 -3.50 5.18 7.10
C PHE A 52 -4.07 5.90 8.34
N TYR A 53 -5.30 5.58 8.76
CA TYR A 53 -5.90 6.18 9.96
C TYR A 53 -5.09 5.86 11.22
N ARG A 54 -4.65 4.61 11.39
CA ARG A 54 -3.77 4.22 12.50
C ARG A 54 -2.44 4.98 12.47
N PHE A 55 -1.89 5.23 11.29
CA PHE A 55 -0.70 6.06 11.15
C PHE A 55 -0.94 7.49 11.63
N ILE A 56 -2.05 8.11 11.25
CA ILE A 56 -2.40 9.47 11.68
C ILE A 56 -2.61 9.54 13.19
N GLU A 57 -3.38 8.62 13.75
CA GLU A 57 -3.75 8.62 15.17
C GLU A 57 -2.54 8.33 16.08
N HIS A 58 -1.79 7.29 15.74
CA HIS A 58 -0.77 6.72 16.61
C HIS A 58 0.67 6.96 16.16
N GLY A 59 0.89 7.50 14.95
CA GLY A 59 2.24 7.73 14.41
C GLY A 59 3.02 6.45 14.11
N GLN A 60 2.32 5.36 13.75
CA GLN A 60 2.91 4.03 13.57
C GLN A 60 3.66 3.89 12.23
N GLU A 61 4.87 4.43 12.17
CA GLU A 61 5.74 4.29 11.00
C GLU A 61 6.10 2.84 10.70
N ASP A 62 6.53 2.08 11.70
CA ASP A 62 6.93 0.68 11.52
C ASP A 62 5.79 -0.18 10.97
N ALA A 63 4.56 0.06 11.44
CA ALA A 63 3.38 -0.65 10.94
C ALA A 63 3.09 -0.30 9.47
N SER A 64 3.26 0.96 9.07
CA SER A 64 3.07 1.40 7.68
C SER A 64 4.12 0.79 6.75
N TYR A 65 5.36 0.73 7.23
CA TYR A 65 6.47 0.10 6.53
C TYR A 65 6.23 -1.42 6.36
N GLN A 66 5.87 -2.13 7.43
CA GLN A 66 5.53 -3.57 7.38
C GLN A 66 4.33 -3.84 6.47
N TYR A 67 3.35 -2.94 6.46
CA TYR A 67 2.20 -3.05 5.56
C TYR A 67 2.64 -2.92 4.09
N GLY A 68 3.55 -1.99 3.78
CA GLY A 68 4.19 -1.91 2.46
C GLY A 68 4.84 -3.22 2.03
N GLN A 69 5.62 -3.86 2.92
CA GLN A 69 6.22 -5.18 2.67
C GLN A 69 5.16 -6.24 2.39
N THR A 70 4.07 -6.24 3.16
CA THR A 70 2.94 -7.18 3.00
C THR A 70 2.28 -7.02 1.64
N LEU A 71 2.09 -5.79 1.16
CA LEU A 71 1.54 -5.53 -0.18
C LEU A 71 2.45 -6.08 -1.29
N ALA A 72 3.77 -5.91 -1.17
CA ALA A 72 4.73 -6.45 -2.12
C ALA A 72 4.72 -7.99 -2.15
N GLN A 73 4.72 -8.63 -0.97
CA GLN A 73 4.64 -10.09 -0.83
C GLN A 73 3.32 -10.66 -1.31
N ALA A 74 2.23 -9.91 -1.12
CA ALA A 74 0.93 -10.26 -1.66
C ALA A 74 0.91 -10.20 -3.20
N GLY A 75 1.95 -9.67 -3.86
CA GLY A 75 2.11 -9.60 -5.30
C GLY A 75 1.59 -8.31 -5.93
N MET A 76 1.29 -7.29 -5.13
CA MET A 76 0.75 -6.02 -5.64
C MET A 76 1.73 -5.41 -6.65
N GLY A 77 1.19 -4.96 -7.78
CA GLY A 77 1.99 -4.33 -8.83
C GLY A 77 2.37 -2.88 -8.47
N PRO A 78 3.48 -2.35 -9.02
CA PRO A 78 3.88 -0.96 -8.85
C PRO A 78 2.79 0.03 -9.25
N SER A 79 2.07 -0.22 -10.34
CA SER A 79 0.97 0.64 -10.79
C SER A 79 -0.15 0.71 -9.76
N SER A 80 -0.57 -0.43 -9.19
CA SER A 80 -1.64 -0.47 -8.19
C SER A 80 -1.29 0.32 -6.93
N ILE A 81 -0.06 0.20 -6.43
CA ILE A 81 0.35 0.95 -5.24
C ILE A 81 0.45 2.45 -5.52
N LEU A 82 1.00 2.85 -6.67
CA LEU A 82 1.05 4.26 -7.05
C LEU A 82 -0.36 4.85 -7.21
N THR A 83 -1.28 4.10 -7.82
CA THR A 83 -2.68 4.51 -7.93
C THR A 83 -3.34 4.69 -6.56
N MET A 84 -3.14 3.76 -5.62
CA MET A 84 -3.69 3.91 -4.26
C MET A 84 -3.18 5.18 -3.56
N LEU A 85 -1.88 5.45 -3.65
CA LEU A 85 -1.25 6.61 -3.01
C LEU A 85 -1.65 7.92 -3.66
N HIS A 86 -1.80 7.91 -4.99
CA HIS A 86 -2.34 9.05 -5.73
C HIS A 86 -3.78 9.34 -5.32
N THR A 87 -4.66 8.33 -5.28
CA THR A 87 -6.04 8.48 -4.83
C THR A 87 -6.11 8.99 -3.39
N LEU A 88 -5.29 8.47 -2.48
CA LEU A 88 -5.20 9.01 -1.12
C LEU A 88 -4.89 10.51 -1.13
N THR A 89 -3.90 10.93 -1.92
CA THR A 89 -3.50 12.33 -2.03
C THR A 89 -4.64 13.19 -2.59
N GLU A 90 -5.29 12.76 -3.66
CA GLU A 90 -6.41 13.49 -4.29
C GLU A 90 -7.61 13.61 -3.33
N THR A 91 -8.00 12.52 -2.66
CA THR A 91 -9.11 12.55 -1.70
C THR A 91 -8.79 13.45 -0.50
N CYS A 92 -7.56 13.42 0.02
CA CYS A 92 -7.14 14.34 1.08
C CYS A 92 -7.11 15.81 0.61
N GLN A 93 -6.69 16.08 -0.62
CA GLN A 93 -6.68 17.44 -1.19
C GLN A 93 -8.09 17.99 -1.43
N ALA A 94 -9.04 17.11 -1.81
CA ALA A 94 -10.42 17.47 -2.10
C ALA A 94 -11.30 17.63 -0.83
N SER A 95 -10.82 17.16 0.33
CA SER A 95 -11.55 17.32 1.60
C SER A 95 -11.67 18.80 2.01
N GLU A 96 -12.78 19.16 2.69
CA GLU A 96 -13.14 20.54 3.04
C GLU A 96 -12.11 21.24 3.93
N ASN A 97 -11.15 20.50 4.49
CA ASN A 97 -10.02 21.06 5.20
C ASN A 97 -8.70 20.66 4.51
N PRO A 98 -8.24 21.40 3.48
CA PRO A 98 -6.88 21.31 2.98
C PRO A 98 -5.94 22.02 3.98
N GLY A 99 -6.05 21.69 5.26
CA GLY A 99 -5.21 22.22 6.30
C GLY A 99 -3.79 21.77 6.03
N ARG A 100 -2.84 22.71 5.99
CA ARG A 100 -1.37 22.53 5.87
C ARG A 100 -0.75 21.41 6.74
N LYS A 101 -1.53 20.75 7.61
CA LYS A 101 -1.13 19.68 8.53
C LYS A 101 -1.43 18.27 8.02
N LEU A 102 -2.46 18.04 7.18
CA LEU A 102 -2.79 16.69 6.69
C LEU A 102 -1.84 16.25 5.58
N LEU A 103 -1.53 17.11 4.60
CA LEU A 103 -0.64 16.76 3.49
C LEU A 103 0.77 16.33 3.92
N PRO A 104 1.43 16.97 4.91
CA PRO A 104 2.69 16.44 5.44
C PRO A 104 2.58 15.03 6.04
N LEU A 105 1.45 14.72 6.70
CA LEU A 105 1.21 13.39 7.27
C LEU A 105 0.97 12.35 6.17
N VAL A 106 0.18 12.70 5.14
CA VAL A 106 -0.03 11.86 3.95
C VAL A 106 1.31 11.57 3.27
N ASN A 107 2.13 12.59 3.03
CA ASN A 107 3.44 12.42 2.41
C ASN A 107 4.36 11.52 3.25
N ARG A 108 4.37 11.70 4.57
CA ARG A 108 5.17 10.87 5.49
C ARG A 108 4.70 9.42 5.47
N TYR A 109 3.38 9.18 5.54
CA TYR A 109 2.79 7.85 5.42
C TYR A 109 3.16 7.19 4.09
N MET A 110 2.95 7.89 2.97
CA MET A 110 3.26 7.39 1.63
C MET A 110 4.73 7.02 1.48
N HIS A 111 5.63 7.88 1.96
CA HIS A 111 7.07 7.61 1.94
C HIS A 111 7.41 6.32 2.71
N THR A 112 6.95 6.22 3.96
CA THR A 112 7.23 5.04 4.81
C THR A 112 6.65 3.76 4.22
N LEU A 113 5.43 3.80 3.68
CA LEU A 113 4.79 2.66 3.04
C LEU A 113 5.50 2.26 1.74
N LEU A 114 5.93 3.23 0.92
CA LEU A 114 6.68 2.95 -0.31
C LEU A 114 8.04 2.32 -0.03
N LEU A 115 8.77 2.79 0.99
CA LEU A 115 10.03 2.17 1.40
C LEU A 115 9.84 0.69 1.76
N GLY A 116 8.83 0.40 2.58
CA GLY A 116 8.50 -0.98 2.94
C GLY A 116 8.12 -1.82 1.72
N TYR A 117 7.34 -1.28 0.80
CA TYR A 117 6.99 -1.95 -0.44
C TYR A 117 8.21 -2.25 -1.31
N MET A 118 9.11 -1.28 -1.50
CA MET A 118 10.33 -1.45 -2.30
C MET A 118 11.21 -2.55 -1.71
N GLU A 119 11.46 -2.53 -0.40
CA GLU A 119 12.28 -3.55 0.25
C GLU A 119 11.62 -4.94 0.19
N GLY A 120 10.31 -5.02 0.42
CA GLY A 120 9.56 -6.27 0.26
C GLY A 120 9.63 -6.81 -1.17
N ARG A 121 9.59 -5.93 -2.17
CA ARG A 121 9.69 -6.31 -3.58
C ARG A 121 11.08 -6.81 -3.95
N GLU A 122 12.14 -6.15 -3.47
CA GLU A 122 13.52 -6.59 -3.65
C GLU A 122 13.78 -7.95 -3.01
N ALA A 123 13.28 -8.16 -1.79
CA ALA A 123 13.37 -9.43 -1.10
C ALA A 123 12.66 -10.56 -1.88
N TYR A 124 11.46 -10.29 -2.40
CA TYR A 124 10.72 -11.22 -3.25
C TYR A 124 11.48 -11.57 -4.54
N ILE A 125 12.01 -10.58 -5.25
CA ILE A 125 12.77 -10.79 -6.49
C ILE A 125 14.01 -11.65 -6.21
N ARG A 126 14.75 -11.35 -5.13
CA ARG A 126 15.93 -12.12 -4.73
C ARG A 126 15.57 -13.57 -4.44
N GLN A 127 14.47 -13.82 -3.73
CA GLN A 127 14.00 -15.17 -3.44
C GLN A 127 13.67 -15.94 -4.72
N GLU A 128 13.00 -15.32 -5.69
CA GLU A 128 12.67 -15.94 -6.98
C GLU A 128 13.92 -16.24 -7.82
N GLN A 129 14.91 -15.34 -7.82
CA GLN A 129 16.21 -15.56 -8.47
C GLN A 129 16.95 -16.76 -7.85
N GLU A 130 16.97 -16.88 -6.52
CA GLU A 130 17.58 -18.02 -5.84
C GLU A 130 16.87 -19.34 -6.16
N ARG A 131 15.53 -19.34 -6.19
CA ARG A 131 14.73 -20.51 -6.57
C ARG A 131 15.05 -20.96 -8.00
N THR A 132 15.08 -20.00 -8.93
CA THR A 132 15.41 -20.24 -10.34
C THR A 132 16.82 -20.82 -10.48
N MET A 133 17.80 -20.26 -9.77
CA MET A 133 19.18 -20.73 -9.78
C MET A 133 19.31 -22.16 -9.23
N ARG A 134 18.61 -22.48 -8.14
CA ARG A 134 18.59 -23.85 -7.57
C ARG A 134 17.94 -24.85 -8.52
N ALA A 135 16.85 -24.47 -9.19
CA ALA A 135 16.20 -25.32 -10.18
C ALA A 135 17.12 -25.57 -11.38
N PHE A 136 17.78 -24.54 -11.90
CA PHE A 136 18.74 -24.66 -13.00
C PHE A 136 19.89 -25.63 -12.68
N LYS A 137 20.52 -25.48 -11.50
CA LYS A 137 21.59 -26.38 -11.05
C LYS A 137 21.14 -27.85 -10.94
N ARG A 138 19.92 -28.10 -10.45
CA ARG A 138 19.36 -29.46 -10.38
C ARG A 138 19.22 -30.09 -11.77
N THR A 139 18.74 -29.33 -12.74
CA THR A 139 18.59 -29.80 -14.13
C THR A 139 19.93 -30.05 -14.81
N GLN A 140 20.96 -29.26 -14.52
CA GLN A 140 22.31 -29.50 -15.05
C GLN A 140 22.91 -30.80 -14.47
N ASN A 141 22.82 -31.00 -13.15
CA ASN A 141 23.38 -32.19 -12.49
C ASN A 141 22.65 -33.50 -12.84
N GLN A 142 21.47 -33.46 -13.48
CA GLN A 142 20.75 -34.64 -13.97
C GLN A 142 21.12 -35.03 -15.41
N LYS A 143 21.87 -34.18 -16.12
CA LYS A 143 22.31 -34.40 -17.49
C LYS A 143 23.77 -34.90 -17.60
N GLU A 144 24.47 -34.95 -16.47
CA GLU A 144 25.79 -35.58 -16.28
C GLU A 144 25.61 -36.98 -15.69
#